data_AF-A0A7S1C7N2-F1
#
_entry.id   AF-A0A7S1C7N2-F1
#
_cell.length_a   1.000
_cell.length_b   1.000
_cell.length_c   1.000
_cell.angle_alpha   90.00
_cell.angle_beta   90.00
_cell.angle_gamma   90.00
#
_symmetry.space_group_name_H-M   'P 1'
#
loop_
_entity.id
_entity.type
_entity.pdbx_description
1 polymer ?
#
loop_
_entity_poly.entity_id
_entity_poly.type
_entity_poly.pdbx_seq_one_letter_code
_entity_poly.pdbx_strand_id
1 'polypeptide(L)'
;KGEIPRIPWGSSSLASESGTIHEELVLLNTNGFLSINSQPRVNGVRSDDPTFGWGGPGGYVYQKAYVECFVPPANLKVLMEVIKDFPSVSFHATDARGNTYSNAAKGAQAVTWGAFPCREIVQPTIVDADSFMVWKDEAFALWLQQWACIYDEDSPSYDLICDIHDTYFLVNVVDSDFTKGDIFEVFSRAIEKLHPELGVAGGSGGALPGPASRLVTAKSAPATTRAPILTHVAAGGAGGAARLRQSRRRGGSFA
;
A
#
# COMPACT_ATOMS: atom_id res chain seq x y z
N LYS A 1 -9.37 -8.27 -20.27
CA LYS A 1 -9.27 -7.26 -19.19
C LYS A 1 -10.62 -6.55 -19.11
N GLY A 2 -11.21 -6.42 -17.93
CA GLY A 2 -12.44 -5.65 -17.69
C GLY A 2 -12.12 -4.33 -17.01
N GLU A 3 -13.09 -3.41 -16.95
CA GLU A 3 -12.97 -2.15 -16.24
C GLU A 3 -13.57 -2.29 -14.83
N ILE A 4 -12.74 -2.12 -13.80
CA ILE A 4 -13.17 -2.11 -12.40
C ILE A 4 -12.89 -0.71 -11.86
N PRO A 5 -13.91 0.11 -11.56
CA PRO A 5 -13.72 1.51 -11.23
C PRO A 5 -13.16 1.74 -9.83
N ARG A 6 -13.33 0.78 -8.91
CA ARG A 6 -12.88 0.87 -7.51
C ARG A 6 -12.80 -0.49 -6.84
N ILE A 7 -12.04 -0.55 -5.75
CA ILE A 7 -11.98 -1.66 -4.79
C ILE A 7 -12.36 -1.14 -3.39
N PRO A 8 -12.71 -2.00 -2.41
CA PRO A 8 -13.13 -1.54 -1.08
C PRO A 8 -12.16 -0.55 -0.39
N TRP A 9 -10.85 -0.72 -0.61
CA TRP A 9 -9.80 0.13 -0.03
C TRP A 9 -9.40 1.33 -0.90
N GLY A 10 -9.98 1.49 -2.09
CA GLY A 10 -9.60 2.52 -3.06
C GLY A 10 -10.82 3.09 -3.75
N SER A 11 -11.26 4.28 -3.31
CA SER A 11 -12.47 4.95 -3.82
C SER A 11 -12.21 5.90 -5.00
N SER A 12 -10.94 6.20 -5.30
CA SER A 12 -10.51 7.10 -6.38
C SER A 12 -9.75 6.36 -7.48
N SER A 13 -9.53 7.03 -8.62
CA SER A 13 -8.59 6.59 -9.64
C SER A 13 -7.18 6.44 -9.06
N LEU A 14 -6.38 5.53 -9.63
CA LEU A 14 -4.97 5.38 -9.28
C LEU A 14 -4.22 6.71 -9.48
N ALA A 15 -3.35 7.04 -8.52
CA ALA A 15 -2.48 8.18 -8.62
C ALA A 15 -1.48 8.00 -9.78
N SER A 16 -1.00 9.09 -10.36
CA SER A 16 -0.05 9.07 -11.48
C SER A 16 1.25 8.34 -11.13
N GLU A 17 1.69 8.41 -9.87
CA GLU A 17 2.86 7.68 -9.38
C GLU A 17 2.73 6.16 -9.48
N SER A 18 1.52 5.60 -9.30
CA SER A 18 1.30 4.16 -9.44
C SER A 18 1.55 3.68 -10.87
N GLY A 19 1.47 4.58 -11.87
CA GLY A 19 1.82 4.30 -13.24
C GLY A 19 3.29 3.91 -13.44
N THR A 20 4.19 4.34 -12.56
CA THR A 20 5.63 4.01 -12.66
C THR A 20 5.99 2.63 -12.12
N ILE A 21 5.06 1.98 -11.42
CA ILE A 21 5.22 0.65 -10.79
C ILE A 21 4.08 -0.31 -11.18
N HIS A 22 3.42 -0.04 -12.31
CA HIS A 22 2.19 -0.73 -12.71
C HIS A 22 2.42 -2.22 -12.93
N GLU A 23 3.48 -2.59 -13.66
CA GLU A 23 3.75 -3.98 -14.02
C GLU A 23 4.14 -4.80 -12.79
N GLU A 24 4.87 -4.19 -11.85
CA GLU A 24 5.23 -4.78 -10.57
C GLU A 24 3.98 -5.03 -9.71
N LEU A 25 3.05 -4.07 -9.65
CA LEU A 25 1.77 -4.27 -8.96
C LEU A 25 0.94 -5.38 -9.62
N VAL A 26 0.92 -5.48 -10.95
CA VAL A 26 0.26 -6.59 -11.65
C VAL A 26 0.90 -7.93 -11.30
N LEU A 27 2.24 -8.00 -11.23
CA LEU A 27 2.96 -9.20 -10.82
C LEU A 27 2.57 -9.62 -9.39
N LEU A 28 2.54 -8.68 -8.44
CA LEU A 28 2.14 -8.96 -7.06
C LEU A 28 0.72 -9.52 -6.99
N ASN A 29 -0.26 -8.81 -7.57
CA ASN A 29 -1.66 -9.18 -7.47
C ASN A 29 -1.98 -10.51 -8.15
N THR A 30 -1.33 -10.82 -9.29
CA THR A 30 -1.53 -12.10 -9.98
C THR A 30 -0.95 -13.29 -9.24
N ASN A 31 -0.06 -13.07 -8.27
CA ASN A 31 0.58 -14.11 -7.45
C ASN A 31 0.10 -14.10 -5.99
N GLY A 32 -1.06 -13.50 -5.70
CA GLY A 32 -1.70 -13.56 -4.39
C GLY A 32 -1.17 -12.56 -3.35
N PHE A 33 -0.43 -11.54 -3.78
CA PHE A 33 -0.12 -10.37 -2.95
C PHE A 33 -1.10 -9.25 -3.33
N LEU A 34 -2.25 -9.22 -2.66
CA LEU A 34 -3.39 -8.39 -3.02
C LEU A 34 -3.17 -6.94 -2.54
N SER A 35 -2.55 -6.11 -3.36
CA SER A 35 -2.11 -4.76 -2.97
C SER A 35 -3.28 -3.79 -2.81
N ILE A 36 -3.29 -3.04 -1.72
CA ILE A 36 -4.29 -2.01 -1.43
C ILE A 36 -3.69 -0.59 -1.35
N ASN A 37 -2.38 -0.48 -1.13
CA ASN A 37 -1.67 0.79 -1.09
C ASN A 37 -0.21 0.60 -1.53
N SER A 38 0.39 1.61 -2.17
CA SER A 38 1.77 1.56 -2.65
C SER A 38 2.29 2.97 -2.96
N GLN A 39 3.59 3.19 -2.78
CA GLN A 39 4.29 4.35 -3.37
C GLN A 39 5.68 3.91 -3.89
N PRO A 40 6.14 4.47 -5.02
CA PRO A 40 7.45 4.16 -5.57
C PRO A 40 8.59 4.80 -4.78
N ARG A 41 9.81 4.35 -5.07
CA ARG A 41 11.04 5.00 -4.58
C ARG A 41 11.28 6.30 -5.36
N VAL A 42 11.53 7.39 -4.64
CA VAL A 42 11.89 8.69 -5.24
C VAL A 42 13.13 9.22 -4.55
N ASN A 43 14.14 9.57 -5.35
CA ASN A 43 15.43 10.04 -4.85
C ASN A 43 15.75 11.45 -5.36
N GLY A 44 15.25 12.47 -4.67
CA GLY A 44 15.63 13.86 -4.92
C GLY A 44 15.15 14.39 -6.25
N VAL A 45 13.89 14.10 -6.62
CA VAL A 45 13.26 14.76 -7.77
C VAL A 45 12.85 16.17 -7.38
N ARG A 46 12.69 17.05 -8.38
CA ARG A 46 12.31 18.44 -8.11
C ARG A 46 10.93 18.49 -7.46
N SER A 47 10.74 19.45 -6.55
CA SER A 47 9.44 19.66 -5.89
C SER A 47 8.33 20.17 -6.81
N ASP A 48 8.66 20.56 -8.04
CA ASP A 48 7.73 20.93 -9.12
C ASP A 48 7.59 19.83 -10.19
N ASP A 49 8.05 18.60 -9.89
CA ASP A 49 7.83 17.44 -10.74
C ASP A 49 6.32 17.16 -10.92
N PRO A 50 5.84 16.88 -12.15
CA PRO A 50 4.41 16.71 -12.42
C PRO A 50 3.80 15.44 -11.81
N THR A 51 4.61 14.45 -11.44
CA THR A 51 4.16 13.17 -10.91
C THR A 51 4.35 13.12 -9.39
N PHE A 52 5.50 13.57 -8.90
CA PHE A 52 5.93 13.39 -7.50
C PHE A 52 6.01 14.70 -6.72
N GLY A 53 5.94 15.85 -7.39
CA GLY A 53 6.21 17.16 -6.81
C GLY A 53 5.15 17.63 -5.83
N TRP A 54 5.59 18.21 -4.72
CA TRP A 54 4.74 18.90 -3.74
C TRP A 54 5.57 19.94 -2.96
N GLY A 55 4.91 20.83 -2.21
CA GLY A 55 5.58 21.78 -1.29
C GLY A 55 6.07 23.10 -1.92
N GLY A 56 5.86 23.28 -3.22
CA GLY A 56 6.22 24.49 -3.97
C GLY A 56 7.59 24.39 -4.65
N PRO A 57 7.91 25.26 -5.63
CA PRO A 57 9.09 25.11 -6.48
C PRO A 57 10.42 25.36 -5.74
N GLY A 58 11.50 24.78 -6.27
CA GLY A 58 12.87 25.02 -5.83
C GLY A 58 13.36 24.12 -4.69
N GLY A 59 12.59 23.11 -4.30
CA GLY A 59 12.98 22.06 -3.37
C GLY A 59 13.18 20.70 -4.05
N TYR A 60 13.37 19.70 -3.20
CA TYR A 60 13.52 18.30 -3.60
C TYR A 60 12.66 17.40 -2.74
N VAL A 61 12.06 16.39 -3.35
CA VAL A 61 11.19 15.42 -2.68
C VAL A 61 11.77 14.01 -2.78
N TYR A 62 11.48 13.21 -1.76
CA TYR A 62 12.02 11.88 -1.56
C TYR A 62 10.92 10.94 -1.05
N GLN A 63 10.99 9.69 -1.48
CA GLN A 63 10.09 8.62 -1.04
C GLN A 63 10.88 7.32 -0.87
N LYS A 64 10.63 6.62 0.23
CA LYS A 64 10.95 5.19 0.36
C LYS A 64 9.89 4.39 -0.37
N ALA A 65 10.29 3.28 -1.01
CA ALA A 65 9.32 2.39 -1.61
C ALA A 65 8.47 1.71 -0.52
N TYR A 66 7.17 1.62 -0.76
CA TYR A 66 6.17 1.08 0.16
C TYR A 66 5.17 0.22 -0.60
N VAL A 67 4.82 -0.92 -0.03
CA VAL A 67 3.73 -1.78 -0.50
C VAL A 67 2.92 -2.26 0.70
N GLU A 68 1.60 -2.19 0.58
CA GLU A 68 0.65 -2.76 1.54
C GLU A 68 -0.31 -3.69 0.82
N CYS A 69 -0.47 -4.90 1.33
CA CYS A 69 -1.26 -5.95 0.68
C CYS A 69 -1.86 -6.95 1.68
N PHE A 70 -2.95 -7.59 1.25
CA PHE A 70 -3.43 -8.82 1.90
C PHE A 70 -2.69 -10.02 1.30
N VAL A 71 -2.20 -10.89 2.16
CA VAL A 71 -1.32 -12.01 1.80
C VAL A 71 -1.80 -13.29 2.49
N PRO A 72 -1.96 -14.42 1.76
CA PRO A 72 -2.31 -15.69 2.38
C PRO A 72 -1.15 -16.22 3.24
N PRO A 73 -1.41 -17.04 4.27
CA PRO A 73 -0.39 -17.52 5.21
C PRO A 73 0.83 -18.21 4.55
N ALA A 74 0.59 -18.97 3.48
CA ALA A 74 1.65 -19.66 2.73
C ALA A 74 2.62 -18.66 2.07
N ASN A 75 2.09 -17.61 1.46
CA ASN A 75 2.88 -16.56 0.81
C ASN A 75 3.63 -15.72 1.85
N LEU A 76 2.98 -15.37 2.96
CA LEU A 76 3.62 -14.62 4.04
C LEU A 76 4.83 -15.38 4.60
N LYS A 77 4.69 -16.70 4.82
CA LYS A 77 5.80 -17.53 5.29
C LYS A 77 7.01 -17.46 4.35
N VAL A 78 6.78 -17.55 3.04
CA VAL A 78 7.87 -17.46 2.04
C VAL A 78 8.46 -16.05 2.01
N LEU A 79 7.62 -15.02 2.04
CA LEU A 79 8.05 -13.62 2.07
C LEU A 79 8.96 -13.34 3.27
N MET A 80 8.60 -13.81 4.46
CA MET A 80 9.40 -13.67 5.68
C MET A 80 10.76 -14.37 5.59
N GLU A 81 10.86 -15.49 4.89
CA GLU A 81 12.15 -16.15 4.64
C GLU A 81 13.02 -15.39 3.65
N VAL A 82 12.42 -14.83 2.59
CA VAL A 82 13.14 -14.05 1.57
C VAL A 82 13.64 -12.72 2.12
N ILE A 83 12.84 -12.00 2.91
CA ILE A 83 13.20 -10.69 3.48
C ILE A 83 14.49 -10.74 4.31
N LYS A 84 14.86 -11.90 4.88
CA LYS A 84 16.13 -12.07 5.61
C LYS A 84 17.37 -11.75 4.77
N ASP A 85 17.27 -11.89 3.45
CA ASP A 85 18.34 -11.59 2.50
C ASP A 85 18.39 -10.10 2.10
N PHE A 86 17.43 -9.28 2.56
CA PHE A 86 17.25 -7.87 2.20
C PHE A 86 17.28 -6.98 3.45
N PRO A 87 18.48 -6.60 3.94
CA PRO A 87 18.63 -5.91 5.22
C PRO A 87 18.04 -4.49 5.25
N SER A 88 17.79 -3.86 4.09
CA SER A 88 17.12 -2.55 4.02
C SER A 88 15.60 -2.64 4.12
N VAL A 89 15.03 -3.84 3.98
CA VAL A 89 13.58 -4.06 3.90
C VAL A 89 13.01 -4.47 5.25
N SER A 90 12.00 -3.71 5.68
CA SER A 90 11.23 -3.99 6.88
C SER A 90 9.78 -4.30 6.56
N PHE A 91 9.12 -5.12 7.37
CA PHE A 91 7.72 -5.45 7.23
C PHE A 91 6.98 -5.50 8.56
N HIS A 92 5.67 -5.31 8.51
CA HIS A 92 4.74 -5.59 9.59
C HIS A 92 3.54 -6.34 9.01
N ALA A 93 3.26 -7.54 9.53
CA ALA A 93 2.12 -8.37 9.16
C ALA A 93 1.19 -8.56 10.36
N THR A 94 -0.13 -8.44 10.15
CA THR A 94 -1.14 -8.73 11.17
C THR A 94 -2.38 -9.42 10.59
N ASP A 95 -2.97 -10.38 11.30
CA ASP A 95 -4.26 -10.97 10.93
C ASP A 95 -5.43 -10.25 11.63
N ALA A 96 -6.67 -10.58 11.23
CA ALA A 96 -7.88 -10.01 11.83
C ALA A 96 -7.94 -10.21 13.36
N ARG A 97 -7.35 -11.30 13.87
CA ARG A 97 -7.29 -11.67 15.29
C ARG A 97 -6.21 -10.91 16.07
N GLY A 98 -5.34 -10.16 15.39
CA GLY A 98 -4.27 -9.39 16.01
C GLY A 98 -2.98 -10.17 16.25
N ASN A 99 -2.81 -11.34 15.65
CA ASN A 99 -1.50 -12.00 15.60
C ASN A 99 -0.57 -11.18 14.71
N THR A 100 0.67 -10.93 15.15
CA THR A 100 1.60 -10.06 14.43
C THR A 100 2.95 -10.73 14.16
N TYR A 101 3.53 -10.44 12.99
CA TYR A 101 4.93 -10.75 12.65
C TYR A 101 5.61 -9.49 12.12
N SER A 102 6.84 -9.21 12.56
CA SER A 102 7.58 -8.05 12.08
C SER A 102 9.09 -8.20 12.29
N ASN A 103 9.88 -7.59 11.41
CA ASN A 103 11.30 -7.30 11.62
C ASN A 103 11.58 -5.80 11.76
N ALA A 104 10.53 -4.96 11.78
CA ALA A 104 10.67 -3.51 11.84
C ALA A 104 11.11 -3.07 13.25
N ALA A 105 11.99 -2.08 13.30
CA ALA A 105 12.34 -1.44 14.56
C ALA A 105 11.13 -0.69 15.14
N LYS A 106 11.12 -0.51 16.46
CA LYS A 106 10.09 0.30 17.12
C LYS A 106 10.22 1.77 16.71
N GLY A 107 9.08 2.41 16.45
CA GLY A 107 8.97 3.84 16.17
C GLY A 107 8.49 4.14 14.75
N ALA A 108 8.12 5.40 14.53
CA ALA A 108 7.64 5.90 13.26
C ALA A 108 8.79 6.00 12.23
N GLN A 109 8.60 5.42 11.05
CA GLN A 109 9.50 5.55 9.92
C GLN A 109 8.98 6.61 8.95
N ALA A 110 9.75 7.66 8.69
CA ALA A 110 9.44 8.59 7.60
C ALA A 110 9.59 7.87 6.25
N VAL A 111 8.55 7.91 5.44
CA VAL A 111 8.53 7.31 4.10
C VAL A 111 8.41 8.33 2.98
N THR A 112 7.98 9.56 3.28
CA THR A 112 7.95 10.67 2.33
C THR A 112 8.43 11.94 3.02
N TRP A 113 9.40 12.64 2.42
CA TRP A 113 9.91 13.90 2.95
C TRP A 113 10.37 14.84 1.84
N GLY A 114 10.51 16.12 2.18
CA GLY A 114 10.93 17.17 1.27
C GLY A 114 11.83 18.18 1.95
N ALA A 115 12.84 18.63 1.20
CA ALA A 115 13.72 19.72 1.58
C ALA A 115 13.43 20.94 0.69
N PHE A 116 13.06 22.06 1.30
CA PHE A 116 12.61 23.26 0.60
C PHE A 116 13.45 24.49 1.00
N PRO A 117 13.62 25.48 0.10
CA PRO A 117 14.32 26.70 0.41
C PRO A 117 13.71 27.41 1.63
N CYS A 118 14.56 27.85 2.55
CA CYS A 118 14.19 28.63 3.74
C CYS A 118 13.13 27.98 4.63
N ARG A 119 13.07 26.64 4.67
CA ARG A 119 12.18 25.86 5.54
C ARG A 119 12.91 24.68 6.15
N GLU A 120 12.43 24.20 7.29
CA GLU A 120 12.86 22.91 7.84
C GLU A 120 12.39 21.76 6.93
N ILE A 121 13.00 20.58 7.10
CA ILE A 121 12.57 19.37 6.39
C ILE A 121 11.12 19.06 6.79
N VAL A 122 10.29 18.79 5.79
CA VAL A 122 8.89 18.41 5.99
C VAL A 122 8.75 16.92 5.71
N GLN A 123 8.12 16.19 6.63
CA GLN A 123 7.89 14.74 6.54
C GLN A 123 6.39 14.43 6.69
N PRO A 124 5.59 14.54 5.61
CA PRO A 124 4.14 14.43 5.70
C PRO A 124 3.64 13.00 5.94
N THR A 125 4.43 11.98 5.56
CA THR A 125 4.00 10.58 5.60
C THR A 125 4.97 9.73 6.40
N ILE A 126 4.43 9.01 7.37
CA ILE A 126 5.14 8.06 8.22
C ILE A 126 4.44 6.70 8.18
N VAL A 127 5.19 5.65 8.43
CA VAL A 127 4.69 4.31 8.75
C VAL A 127 4.99 4.05 10.21
N ASP A 128 3.96 3.70 10.98
CA ASP A 128 4.04 3.49 12.42
C ASP A 128 3.23 2.25 12.82
N ALA A 129 3.80 1.45 13.72
CA ALA A 129 3.21 0.17 14.12
C ALA A 129 1.90 0.35 14.90
N ASP A 130 1.80 1.36 15.76
CA ASP A 130 0.60 1.60 16.56
C ASP A 130 -0.54 2.07 15.65
N SER A 131 -0.24 2.97 14.72
CA SER A 131 -1.17 3.44 13.69
C SER A 131 -1.64 2.29 12.78
N PHE A 132 -0.74 1.37 12.42
CA PHE A 132 -1.06 0.20 11.60
C PHE A 132 -2.02 -0.76 12.33
N MET A 133 -1.86 -0.95 13.64
CA MET A 133 -2.77 -1.78 14.43
C MET A 133 -4.17 -1.19 14.59
N VAL A 134 -4.31 0.13 14.53
CA VAL A 134 -5.62 0.79 14.48
C VAL A 134 -6.24 0.67 13.08
N TRP A 135 -5.44 0.89 12.05
CA TRP A 135 -5.88 0.79 10.65
C TRP A 135 -6.35 -0.62 10.29
N LYS A 136 -5.73 -1.68 10.83
CA LYS A 136 -6.08 -3.07 10.48
C LYS A 136 -7.58 -3.35 10.67
N ASP A 137 -8.20 -2.82 11.72
CA ASP A 137 -9.59 -3.14 12.05
C ASP A 137 -10.54 -2.61 10.97
N GLU A 138 -10.26 -1.40 10.47
CA GLU A 138 -10.99 -0.82 9.34
C GLU A 138 -10.67 -1.60 8.05
N ALA A 139 -9.40 -1.88 7.78
CA ALA A 139 -8.97 -2.60 6.59
C ALA A 139 -9.64 -3.99 6.46
N PHE A 140 -9.71 -4.75 7.55
CA PHE A 140 -10.39 -6.04 7.58
C PHE A 140 -11.90 -5.90 7.51
N ALA A 141 -12.49 -4.92 8.21
CA ALA A 141 -13.93 -4.69 8.16
C ALA A 141 -14.45 -4.43 6.73
N LEU A 142 -13.66 -3.78 5.87
CA LEU A 142 -14.01 -3.52 4.47
C LEU A 142 -14.24 -4.80 3.64
N TRP A 143 -13.56 -5.91 3.95
CA TRP A 143 -13.84 -7.20 3.31
C TRP A 143 -15.29 -7.61 3.49
N LEU A 144 -15.80 -7.51 4.72
CA LEU A 144 -17.15 -7.98 5.05
C LEU A 144 -18.21 -6.93 4.70
N GLN A 145 -17.98 -5.67 5.07
CA GLN A 145 -18.97 -4.60 5.01
C GLN A 145 -19.16 -4.03 3.61
N GLN A 146 -18.18 -4.15 2.73
CA GLN A 146 -18.28 -3.65 1.35
C GLN A 146 -18.21 -4.74 0.29
N TRP A 147 -17.50 -5.84 0.55
CA TRP A 147 -17.36 -6.91 -0.44
C TRP A 147 -18.28 -8.10 -0.17
N ALA A 148 -18.20 -8.75 0.99
CA ALA A 148 -18.99 -9.95 1.28
C ALA A 148 -20.50 -9.64 1.20
N CYS A 149 -20.93 -8.49 1.72
CA CYS A 149 -22.34 -8.08 1.78
C CYS A 149 -23.06 -7.94 0.43
N ILE A 150 -22.34 -7.98 -0.70
CA ILE A 150 -22.95 -7.95 -2.04
C ILE A 150 -23.44 -9.34 -2.49
N TYR A 151 -23.05 -10.39 -1.77
CA TYR A 151 -23.41 -11.77 -2.04
C TYR A 151 -24.37 -12.31 -0.98
N ASP A 152 -25.16 -13.32 -1.33
CA ASP A 152 -26.01 -14.05 -0.38
C ASP A 152 -25.14 -14.83 0.63
N GLU A 153 -25.54 -14.86 1.89
CA GLU A 153 -24.77 -15.48 2.99
C GLU A 153 -24.51 -16.98 2.78
N ASP A 154 -25.41 -17.70 2.12
CA ASP A 154 -25.26 -19.13 1.81
C ASP A 154 -24.48 -19.40 0.50
N SER A 155 -23.92 -18.35 -0.14
CA SER A 155 -23.26 -18.48 -1.44
C SER A 155 -21.77 -18.83 -1.30
N PRO A 156 -21.22 -19.64 -2.23
CA PRO A 156 -19.77 -19.92 -2.26
C PRO A 156 -18.90 -18.66 -2.42
N SER A 157 -19.45 -17.57 -2.98
CA SER A 157 -18.75 -16.29 -3.11
C SER A 157 -18.64 -15.57 -1.78
N TYR A 158 -19.68 -15.60 -0.95
CA TYR A 158 -19.64 -15.06 0.41
C TYR A 158 -18.62 -15.82 1.26
N ASP A 159 -18.68 -17.15 1.25
CA ASP A 159 -17.76 -18.02 1.98
C ASP A 159 -16.30 -17.75 1.63
N LEU A 160 -15.99 -17.55 0.35
CA LEU A 160 -14.63 -17.24 -0.11
C LEU A 160 -14.12 -15.92 0.48
N ILE A 161 -14.95 -14.86 0.50
CA ILE A 161 -14.54 -13.57 1.05
C ILE A 161 -14.34 -13.65 2.57
N CYS A 162 -15.20 -14.41 3.26
CA CYS A 162 -15.06 -14.68 4.69
C CYS A 162 -13.78 -15.48 4.99
N ASP A 163 -13.46 -16.50 4.19
CA ASP A 163 -12.22 -17.27 4.33
C ASP A 163 -10.98 -16.38 4.13
N ILE A 164 -11.00 -15.47 3.15
CA ILE A 164 -9.92 -14.49 2.96
C ILE A 164 -9.80 -13.60 4.20
N HIS A 165 -10.89 -13.03 4.69
CA HIS A 165 -10.92 -12.18 5.88
C HIS A 165 -10.33 -12.89 7.11
N ASP A 166 -10.72 -14.16 7.33
CA ASP A 166 -10.37 -14.90 8.54
C ASP A 166 -8.94 -15.49 8.51
N THR A 167 -8.37 -15.69 7.32
CA THR A 167 -7.09 -16.39 7.15
C THR A 167 -5.94 -15.50 6.67
N TYR A 168 -6.20 -14.42 5.93
CA TYR A 168 -5.14 -13.60 5.35
C TYR A 168 -4.51 -12.65 6.38
N PHE A 169 -3.29 -12.23 6.08
CA PHE A 169 -2.58 -11.19 6.82
C PHE A 169 -2.59 -9.89 6.02
N LEU A 170 -2.82 -8.78 6.70
CA LEU A 170 -2.49 -7.45 6.19
C LEU A 170 -1.01 -7.20 6.42
N VAL A 171 -0.27 -6.91 5.36
CA VAL A 171 1.19 -6.77 5.38
C VAL A 171 1.59 -5.43 4.79
N ASN A 172 2.33 -4.61 5.53
CA ASN A 172 3.08 -3.50 4.98
C ASN A 172 4.57 -3.86 4.86
N VAL A 173 5.21 -3.37 3.80
CA VAL A 173 6.63 -3.56 3.50
C VAL A 173 7.24 -2.22 3.10
N VAL A 174 8.40 -1.88 3.68
CA VAL A 174 9.13 -0.63 3.43
C VAL A 174 10.57 -0.96 3.08
N ASP A 175 11.06 -0.45 1.96
CA ASP A 175 12.50 -0.46 1.66
C ASP A 175 13.13 0.87 2.10
N SER A 176 14.04 0.79 3.08
CA SER A 176 14.74 1.96 3.60
C SER A 176 15.86 2.47 2.70
N ASP A 177 16.35 1.69 1.73
CA ASP A 177 17.31 2.19 0.74
C ASP A 177 16.56 2.96 -0.36
N PHE A 178 16.17 4.19 -0.05
CA PHE A 178 15.54 5.09 -1.03
C PHE A 178 16.49 5.54 -2.14
N THR A 179 17.80 5.23 -2.07
CA THR A 179 18.77 5.63 -3.09
C THR A 179 18.87 4.63 -4.22
N LYS A 180 18.90 3.33 -3.89
CA LYS A 180 19.16 2.24 -4.84
C LYS A 180 18.33 0.97 -4.60
N GLY A 181 17.59 0.90 -3.50
CA GLY A 181 16.83 -0.29 -3.11
C GLY A 181 15.71 -0.61 -4.09
N ASP A 182 15.33 -1.88 -4.15
CA ASP A 182 14.24 -2.39 -4.98
C ASP A 182 13.34 -3.31 -4.15
N ILE A 183 12.23 -2.74 -3.65
CA ILE A 183 11.25 -3.48 -2.87
C ILE A 183 10.64 -4.65 -3.66
N PHE A 184 10.54 -4.56 -4.99
CA PHE A 184 9.89 -5.55 -5.82
C PHE A 184 10.77 -6.78 -6.08
N GLU A 185 12.09 -6.67 -5.92
CA GLU A 185 13.00 -7.81 -5.96
C GLU A 185 12.65 -8.84 -4.85
N VAL A 186 12.27 -8.36 -3.66
CA VAL A 186 11.84 -9.21 -2.54
C VAL A 186 10.63 -10.04 -2.94
N PHE A 187 9.61 -9.40 -3.51
CA PHE A 187 8.39 -10.08 -3.96
C PHE A 187 8.68 -11.03 -5.11
N SER A 188 9.52 -10.64 -6.07
CA SER A 188 9.89 -11.48 -7.21
C SER A 188 10.55 -12.78 -6.74
N ARG A 189 11.52 -12.70 -5.83
CA ARG A 189 12.16 -13.89 -5.23
C ARG A 189 11.18 -14.74 -4.41
N ALA A 190 10.20 -14.11 -3.73
CA ALA A 190 9.16 -14.85 -3.02
C ALA A 190 8.25 -15.62 -4.00
N ILE A 191 7.87 -15.00 -5.12
CA ILE A 191 7.06 -15.61 -6.18
C ILE A 191 7.81 -16.78 -6.83
N GLU A 192 9.10 -16.62 -7.14
CA GLU A 192 9.95 -17.71 -7.66
C GLU A 192 9.98 -18.92 -6.72
N LYS A 193 10.07 -18.69 -5.41
CA LYS A 193 10.02 -19.76 -4.40
C LYS A 193 8.65 -20.41 -4.25
N LEU A 194 7.57 -19.65 -4.46
CA LEU A 194 6.19 -20.16 -4.44
C LEU A 194 5.88 -21.02 -5.67
N HIS A 195 6.48 -20.69 -6.81
CA HIS A 195 6.26 -21.34 -8.10
C HIS A 195 7.58 -21.82 -8.73
N PRO A 196 8.29 -22.79 -8.12
CA PRO A 196 9.58 -23.27 -8.61
C PRO A 196 9.51 -23.85 -10.04
N GLU A 197 8.30 -24.25 -10.46
CA GLU A 197 8.01 -24.87 -11.75
C GLU A 197 8.08 -23.88 -12.93
N LEU A 198 7.96 -22.57 -12.64
CA LEU A 198 8.15 -21.50 -13.63
C LEU A 198 9.64 -21.18 -13.88
N GLY A 199 10.54 -21.60 -12.99
CA GLY A 199 11.97 -21.29 -13.06
C GLY A 199 12.84 -22.31 -13.82
N VAL A 200 12.27 -23.42 -14.30
CA VAL A 200 13.03 -24.49 -14.99
C VAL A 200 12.97 -24.36 -16.52
N ALA A 201 12.12 -23.49 -17.08
CA ALA A 201 12.04 -23.23 -18.52
C ALA A 201 13.04 -22.15 -18.97
N GLY A 202 14.33 -22.36 -18.67
CA GLY A 202 15.45 -21.49 -19.05
C GLY A 202 16.40 -22.15 -20.04
N GLY A 203 15.87 -22.87 -21.03
CA GLY A 203 16.61 -23.49 -22.12
C GLY A 203 15.81 -23.49 -23.41
N SER A 204 16.10 -22.51 -24.27
CA SER A 204 15.58 -22.29 -25.63
C SER A 204 14.14 -21.75 -25.75
N GLY A 205 14.00 -20.74 -26.62
CA GLY A 205 12.85 -19.87 -26.74
C GLY A 205 11.53 -20.56 -27.11
N GLY A 206 10.45 -20.05 -26.51
CA GLY A 206 9.08 -20.41 -26.81
C GLY A 206 8.14 -19.50 -26.03
N ALA A 207 7.16 -18.93 -26.71
CA ALA A 207 6.25 -17.90 -26.21
C ALA A 207 5.51 -18.28 -24.91
N LEU A 208 5.24 -17.27 -24.08
CA LEU A 208 4.38 -17.35 -22.90
C LEU A 208 3.00 -17.94 -23.26
N PRO A 209 2.49 -18.97 -22.56
CA PRO A 209 1.11 -19.39 -22.74
C PRO A 209 0.17 -18.40 -22.03
N GLY A 210 -0.84 -17.91 -22.76
CA GLY A 210 -1.87 -17.02 -22.23
C GLY A 210 -2.82 -17.74 -21.25
N PRO A 211 -3.61 -16.97 -20.47
CA PRO A 211 -4.44 -17.53 -19.41
C PRO A 211 -5.61 -18.33 -19.99
N ALA A 212 -5.75 -19.58 -19.56
CA ALA A 212 -6.88 -20.44 -19.87
C ALA A 212 -8.16 -19.86 -19.25
N SER A 213 -9.04 -19.31 -20.09
CA SER A 213 -10.36 -18.82 -19.69
C SER A 213 -11.32 -20.00 -19.50
N ARG A 214 -11.82 -20.21 -18.28
CA ARG A 214 -13.10 -20.91 -18.06
C ARG A 214 -14.20 -19.87 -17.98
N LEU A 215 -14.95 -19.75 -19.07
CA LEU A 215 -16.13 -18.89 -19.20
C LEU A 215 -17.31 -19.55 -18.47
N VAL A 216 -17.82 -18.92 -17.40
CA VAL A 216 -19.16 -19.20 -16.87
C VAL A 216 -20.00 -17.95 -17.12
N THR A 217 -20.96 -18.07 -18.03
CA THR A 217 -21.91 -17.00 -18.36
C THR A 217 -23.02 -16.95 -17.31
N ALA A 218 -23.14 -15.84 -16.57
CA ALA A 218 -24.32 -15.50 -15.80
C ALA A 218 -24.99 -14.25 -16.40
N LYS A 219 -26.30 -14.36 -16.66
CA LYS A 219 -27.15 -13.37 -17.33
C LYS A 219 -27.45 -12.18 -16.41
N SER A 220 -27.52 -10.99 -17.02
CA SER A 220 -27.87 -9.70 -16.40
C SER A 220 -29.35 -9.54 -16.04
N ALA A 221 -29.63 -8.84 -14.94
CA ALA A 221 -30.93 -8.23 -14.63
C ALA A 221 -30.73 -6.77 -14.10
N PRO A 222 -31.73 -5.88 -14.21
CA PRO A 222 -31.50 -4.44 -14.34
C PRO A 222 -31.43 -3.67 -13.02
N ALA A 223 -30.72 -2.54 -13.07
CA ALA A 223 -30.47 -1.62 -11.96
C ALA A 223 -31.71 -0.79 -11.57
N THR A 224 -31.92 -0.61 -10.27
CA THR A 224 -32.82 0.42 -9.72
C THR A 224 -32.01 1.43 -8.92
N THR A 225 -32.14 2.68 -9.33
CA THR A 225 -31.42 3.85 -8.83
C THR A 225 -31.86 4.25 -7.43
N ARG A 226 -30.91 4.47 -6.50
CA ARG A 226 -31.10 5.39 -5.37
C ARG A 226 -29.77 6.03 -4.94
N ALA A 227 -29.85 7.32 -4.66
CA ALA A 227 -28.74 8.27 -4.52
C ALA A 227 -27.84 8.03 -3.28
N PRO A 228 -26.55 8.44 -3.32
CA PRO A 228 -25.61 8.19 -2.25
C PRO A 228 -25.74 9.20 -1.10
N ILE A 229 -25.56 8.70 0.11
CA ILE A 229 -25.26 9.50 1.30
C ILE A 229 -23.74 9.71 1.33
N LEU A 230 -23.36 10.97 1.42
CA LEU A 230 -22.00 11.49 1.34
C LEU A 230 -21.28 11.28 2.70
N THR A 231 -20.15 10.57 2.71
CA THR A 231 -19.15 10.69 3.78
C THR A 231 -17.79 10.97 3.14
N HIS A 232 -17.34 12.21 3.30
CA HIS A 232 -16.04 12.69 2.88
C HIS A 232 -14.94 12.06 3.75
N VAL A 233 -13.99 11.38 3.13
CA VAL A 233 -12.62 11.28 3.65
C VAL A 233 -11.77 12.19 2.79
N ALA A 234 -11.26 13.25 3.40
CA ALA A 234 -10.60 14.36 2.74
C ALA A 234 -9.19 13.95 2.27
N ALA A 235 -8.98 14.00 0.96
CA ALA A 235 -7.68 14.25 0.37
C ALA A 235 -7.62 15.74 -0.04
N GLY A 236 -6.55 16.44 0.39
CA GLY A 236 -6.08 17.68 -0.26
C GLY A 236 -6.31 19.02 0.46
N GLY A 237 -5.24 19.52 1.08
CA GLY A 237 -4.71 20.90 0.94
C GLY A 237 -5.58 22.13 1.21
N ALA A 238 -5.20 22.92 2.22
CA ALA A 238 -5.12 24.39 2.13
C ALA A 238 -4.40 24.97 3.36
N GLY A 239 -3.51 25.93 3.11
CA GLY A 239 -2.83 26.69 4.16
C GLY A 239 -3.78 27.53 5.01
N GLY A 240 -3.46 27.62 6.30
CA GLY A 240 -4.10 28.50 7.26
C GLY A 240 -3.07 28.96 8.29
N ALA A 241 -2.71 30.23 8.22
CA ALA A 241 -1.76 30.88 9.10
C ALA A 241 -2.20 30.79 10.58
N ALA A 242 -1.36 30.21 11.44
CA ALA A 242 -1.42 30.41 12.88
C ALA A 242 -0.25 31.31 13.30
N ARG A 243 -0.58 32.58 13.57
CA ARG A 243 0.30 33.59 14.16
C ARG A 243 0.87 33.09 15.50
N LEU A 244 2.19 33.01 15.59
CA LEU A 244 2.90 33.02 16.86
C LEU A 244 2.62 34.35 17.59
N ARG A 245 1.90 34.28 18.72
CA ARG A 245 1.92 35.36 19.72
C ARG A 245 3.29 35.35 20.38
N GLN A 246 4.09 36.37 20.10
CA GLN A 246 5.23 36.74 20.93
C GLN A 246 4.73 37.16 22.32
N SER A 247 5.20 36.50 23.37
CA SER A 247 5.23 37.08 24.72
C SER A 247 6.67 37.43 25.07
N ARG A 248 7.07 38.68 24.75
CA ARG A 248 8.15 39.39 25.42
C ARG A 248 7.52 40.39 26.39
N ARG A 249 7.77 40.24 27.69
CA ARG A 249 7.99 41.33 28.68
C ARG A 249 8.73 40.70 29.86
N ARG A 250 10.04 41.01 29.99
CA ARG A 250 10.62 42.08 30.80
C ARG A 250 10.68 41.72 32.29
N GLY A 251 11.90 41.46 32.75
CA GLY A 251 12.54 42.13 33.89
C GLY A 251 11.87 42.05 35.26
N GLY A 252 12.58 41.41 36.19
CA GLY A 252 12.37 41.53 37.63
C GLY A 252 13.52 40.88 38.39
N SER A 253 14.55 41.66 38.70
CA SER A 253 15.51 41.36 39.77
C SER A 253 14.75 41.31 41.10
N PHE A 254 15.13 40.40 42.02
CA PHE A 254 15.37 40.72 43.44
C PHE A 254 15.95 39.50 44.17
N ALA A 255 16.94 39.80 45.00
CA ALA A 255 17.60 39.01 46.07
C ALA A 255 18.46 37.81 45.65
#